data_AF-A0A4U8QE99-F1
#
_entry.id   AF-A0A4U8QE99-F1
#
_cell.length_a   1.000
_cell.length_b   1.000
_cell.length_c   1.000
_cell.angle_alpha   90.00
_cell.angle_beta   90.00
_cell.angle_gamma   90.00
#
_symmetry.space_group_name_H-M   'P 1'
#
loop_
_entity.id
_entity.type
_entity.pdbx_description
1 polymer ?
#
loop_
_entity_poly.entity_id
_entity_poly.type
_entity_poly.pdbx_seq_one_letter_code
_entity_poly.pdbx_strand_id
1 'polypeptide(L)'
;MDTIRTYVDTMFRGLMMSREMERLKEEILGNMEEKYQELKNDGKTENEAVGIVISEFGNIDELIKEFEINAENLDGCSESDQMNGEEVCEYLKKSMKSTRLVAIGVDIILVGVAYLILMYGLLDDRGLNKNLLVSITLFPLLIIIIIAVGMFIYSGYSMEKYKNIEKGEFQITYETKTFLENLMEKERSGFIISVIVGVSLCIASPIPVILGKFLNDKATFAGVSILLIMIAAAVYIFIVFGTRSECCKRLLKIEEFAQEEQEKNKVIGSVAAVVFPIAALIFFIWGIGFGGWKICWIVFPAAGILFGIFASAYSNLKRNL
;
A
#
# COMPACT_ATOMS: atom_id res chain seq x y z
N MET A 1 -43.57 -18.88 -14.77
CA MET A 1 -42.68 -17.77 -14.33
C MET A 1 -41.75 -18.17 -13.18
N ASP A 2 -42.26 -18.77 -12.09
CA ASP A 2 -41.45 -19.17 -10.92
C ASP A 2 -40.29 -20.14 -11.22
N THR A 3 -40.43 -20.96 -12.26
CA THR A 3 -39.41 -21.94 -12.67
C THR A 3 -38.12 -21.28 -13.18
N ILE A 4 -38.22 -20.16 -13.91
CA ILE A 4 -37.06 -19.42 -14.44
C ILE A 4 -36.29 -18.78 -13.29
N ARG A 5 -37.01 -18.11 -12.36
CA ARG A 5 -36.41 -17.52 -11.17
C ARG A 5 -35.71 -18.56 -10.30
N THR A 6 -36.34 -19.71 -10.09
CA THR A 6 -35.75 -20.81 -9.31
C THR A 6 -34.49 -21.38 -9.98
N TYR A 7 -34.47 -21.45 -11.31
CA TYR A 7 -33.30 -21.87 -12.08
C TYR A 7 -32.13 -20.90 -11.90
N VAL A 8 -32.37 -19.59 -12.09
CA VAL A 8 -31.36 -18.53 -11.89
C VAL A 8 -30.88 -18.50 -10.44
N ASP A 9 -31.76 -18.63 -9.45
CA ASP A 9 -31.38 -18.71 -8.03
C ASP A 9 -30.53 -19.94 -7.69
N THR A 10 -30.71 -21.04 -8.42
CA THR A 10 -29.91 -22.26 -8.23
C THR A 10 -28.54 -22.13 -8.87
N MET A 11 -28.48 -21.51 -10.05
CA MET A 11 -27.26 -21.16 -10.77
C MET A 11 -26.32 -20.29 -9.92
N PHE A 12 -26.88 -19.31 -9.18
CA PHE A 12 -26.10 -18.36 -8.37
C PHE A 12 -25.86 -18.80 -6.92
N ARG A 13 -26.31 -20.00 -6.50
CA ARG A 13 -26.33 -20.42 -5.08
C ARG A 13 -24.94 -20.70 -4.46
N GLY A 14 -23.90 -20.83 -5.28
CA GLY A 14 -22.53 -21.13 -4.87
C GLY A 14 -21.52 -19.99 -5.05
N LEU A 15 -21.95 -18.84 -5.57
CA LEU A 15 -21.08 -17.70 -5.88
C LEU A 15 -21.13 -16.67 -4.73
N MET A 16 -19.98 -16.06 -4.40
CA MET A 16 -19.92 -15.08 -3.31
C MET A 16 -20.78 -13.85 -3.65
N MET A 17 -21.61 -13.41 -2.70
CA MET A 17 -22.55 -12.29 -2.89
C MET A 17 -21.81 -10.95 -2.89
N SER A 18 -21.43 -10.49 -4.08
CA SER A 18 -21.03 -9.11 -4.38
C SER A 18 -22.21 -8.35 -4.99
N ARG A 19 -22.24 -7.01 -4.83
CA ARG A 19 -23.27 -6.14 -5.41
C ARG A 19 -23.34 -6.21 -6.94
N GLU A 20 -22.21 -6.52 -7.59
CA GLU A 20 -22.12 -6.72 -9.04
C GLU A 20 -22.77 -8.04 -9.47
N MET A 21 -22.59 -9.12 -8.69
CA MET A 21 -23.22 -10.41 -8.95
C MET A 21 -24.73 -10.37 -8.77
N GLU A 22 -25.23 -9.55 -7.86
CA GLU A 22 -26.67 -9.35 -7.67
C GLU A 22 -27.30 -8.59 -8.85
N ARG A 23 -26.60 -7.57 -9.40
CA ARG A 23 -27.03 -6.87 -10.62
C ARG A 23 -27.04 -7.78 -11.84
N LEU A 24 -25.97 -8.55 -12.05
CA LEU A 24 -25.86 -9.49 -13.16
C LEU A 24 -26.99 -10.54 -13.11
N LYS A 25 -27.30 -11.01 -11.90
CA LYS A 25 -28.41 -11.93 -11.67
C LYS A 25 -29.76 -11.31 -12.06
N GLU A 26 -30.02 -10.04 -11.70
CA GLU A 26 -31.25 -9.33 -12.09
C GLU A 26 -31.35 -9.13 -13.60
N GLU A 27 -30.24 -8.83 -14.27
CA GLU A 27 -30.20 -8.62 -15.73
C GLU A 27 -30.45 -9.91 -16.50
N ILE A 28 -29.78 -11.01 -16.13
CA ILE A 28 -30.01 -12.33 -16.73
C ILE A 28 -31.45 -12.78 -16.51
N LEU A 29 -32.00 -12.55 -15.31
CA LEU A 29 -33.40 -12.83 -15.01
C LEU A 29 -34.32 -12.02 -15.94
N GLY A 30 -34.05 -10.73 -16.13
CA GLY A 30 -34.83 -9.85 -17.02
C GLY A 30 -34.82 -10.33 -18.47
N ASN A 31 -33.66 -10.69 -19.01
CA ASN A 31 -33.53 -11.17 -20.39
C ASN A 31 -34.24 -12.52 -20.60
N MET A 32 -34.13 -13.43 -19.64
CA MET A 32 -34.86 -14.70 -19.67
C MET A 32 -36.38 -14.50 -19.59
N GLU A 33 -36.84 -13.55 -18.77
CA GLU A 33 -38.26 -13.22 -18.64
C GLU A 33 -38.81 -12.59 -19.92
N GLU A 34 -38.06 -11.69 -20.56
CA GLU A 34 -38.44 -11.07 -21.84
C GLU A 34 -38.59 -12.14 -22.93
N LYS A 35 -37.59 -13.04 -23.06
CA LYS A 35 -37.64 -14.13 -24.04
C LYS A 35 -38.78 -15.11 -23.78
N TYR A 36 -39.04 -15.40 -22.52
CA TYR A 36 -40.18 -16.24 -22.13
C TYR A 36 -41.52 -15.60 -22.54
N GLN A 37 -41.67 -14.29 -22.40
CA GLN A 37 -42.88 -13.58 -22.82
C GLN A 37 -43.02 -13.52 -24.35
N GLU A 38 -41.92 -13.38 -25.08
CA GLU A 38 -41.91 -13.45 -26.54
C GLU A 38 -42.45 -14.81 -27.02
N LEU A 39 -41.90 -15.91 -26.50
CA LEU A 39 -42.33 -17.28 -26.85
C LEU A 39 -43.80 -17.55 -26.49
N LYS A 40 -44.25 -16.99 -25.37
CA LYS A 40 -45.66 -17.01 -24.94
C LYS A 40 -46.58 -16.30 -25.93
N ASN A 41 -46.15 -15.16 -26.47
CA ASN A 41 -46.91 -14.38 -27.46
C ASN A 41 -46.95 -15.08 -28.83
N ASP A 42 -45.89 -15.84 -29.15
CA ASP A 42 -45.83 -16.72 -30.33
C ASP A 42 -46.66 -18.01 -30.19
N GLY A 43 -47.40 -18.17 -29.08
CA GLY A 43 -48.32 -19.28 -28.86
C GLY A 43 -47.67 -20.56 -28.34
N LYS A 44 -46.43 -20.50 -27.84
CA LYS A 44 -45.76 -21.64 -27.18
C LYS A 44 -46.40 -21.97 -25.84
N THR A 45 -46.41 -23.25 -25.49
CA THR A 45 -46.85 -23.69 -24.16
C THR A 45 -45.84 -23.30 -23.08
N GLU A 46 -46.29 -23.12 -21.83
CA GLU A 46 -45.42 -22.65 -20.74
C GLU A 46 -44.20 -23.55 -20.52
N ASN A 47 -44.37 -24.88 -20.60
CA ASN A 47 -43.27 -25.82 -20.43
C ASN A 47 -42.30 -25.82 -21.62
N GLU A 48 -42.80 -25.58 -22.84
CA GLU A 48 -41.98 -25.50 -24.04
C GLU A 48 -41.16 -24.19 -24.04
N ALA A 49 -41.78 -23.06 -23.67
CA ALA A 49 -41.11 -21.78 -23.56
C ALA A 49 -39.99 -21.80 -22.50
N VAL A 50 -40.25 -22.38 -21.32
CA VAL A 50 -39.22 -22.53 -20.27
C VAL A 50 -38.07 -23.41 -20.74
N GLY A 51 -38.36 -24.53 -21.42
CA GLY A 51 -37.33 -25.43 -21.93
C GLY A 51 -36.42 -24.76 -22.97
N ILE A 52 -37.01 -23.96 -23.87
CA ILE A 52 -36.27 -23.22 -24.90
C ILE A 52 -35.36 -22.17 -24.25
N VAL A 53 -35.88 -21.34 -23.35
CA VAL A 53 -35.11 -20.30 -22.66
C VAL A 53 -33.94 -20.90 -21.88
N ILE A 54 -34.14 -21.99 -21.15
CA ILE A 54 -33.04 -22.63 -20.40
C ILE A 54 -31.97 -23.18 -21.35
N SER A 55 -32.36 -23.73 -22.51
CA SER A 55 -31.41 -24.28 -23.48
C SER A 55 -30.61 -23.22 -24.25
N GLU A 56 -31.21 -22.07 -24.51
CA GLU A 56 -30.61 -20.98 -25.30
C GLU A 56 -29.59 -20.19 -24.47
N PHE A 57 -29.83 -20.04 -23.16
CA PHE A 57 -28.92 -19.35 -22.26
C PHE A 57 -27.73 -20.20 -21.79
N GLY A 58 -27.76 -21.53 -21.95
CA GLY A 58 -26.56 -22.35 -21.77
C GLY A 58 -26.01 -22.45 -20.33
N ASN A 59 -24.69 -22.67 -20.22
CA ASN A 59 -23.98 -22.84 -18.94
C ASN A 59 -23.59 -21.49 -18.32
N ILE A 60 -23.67 -21.38 -16.99
CA ILE A 60 -23.39 -20.16 -16.24
C ILE A 60 -21.96 -19.65 -16.46
N ASP A 61 -20.99 -20.56 -16.62
CA ASP A 61 -19.58 -20.18 -16.81
C ASP A 61 -19.35 -19.47 -18.15
N GLU A 62 -20.15 -19.81 -19.16
CA GLU A 62 -20.07 -19.20 -20.50
C GLU A 62 -20.78 -17.84 -20.51
N LEU A 63 -21.94 -17.76 -19.84
CA LEU A 63 -22.66 -16.50 -19.63
C LEU A 63 -21.85 -15.51 -18.82
N ILE A 64 -21.23 -15.91 -17.70
CA ILE A 64 -20.40 -15.02 -16.89
C ILE A 64 -19.25 -14.47 -17.74
N LYS A 65 -18.62 -15.32 -18.54
CA LYS A 65 -17.52 -14.91 -19.42
C LYS A 65 -17.99 -13.96 -20.54
N GLU A 66 -19.15 -14.20 -21.14
CA GLU A 66 -19.70 -13.35 -22.19
C GLU A 66 -20.26 -12.02 -21.64
N PHE A 67 -20.79 -12.02 -20.42
CA PHE A 67 -21.21 -10.80 -19.72
C PHE A 67 -20.03 -10.02 -19.15
N GLU A 68 -18.93 -10.65 -18.73
CA GLU A 68 -17.67 -9.94 -18.42
C GLU A 68 -17.17 -9.18 -19.67
N ILE A 69 -17.27 -9.80 -20.86
CA ILE A 69 -16.91 -9.18 -22.15
C ILE A 69 -17.89 -8.07 -22.57
N ASN A 70 -19.17 -8.15 -22.22
CA ASN A 70 -20.17 -7.12 -22.54
C ASN A 70 -20.27 -6.00 -21.49
N ALA A 71 -19.93 -6.27 -20.22
CA ALA A 71 -19.75 -5.25 -19.18
C ALA A 71 -18.56 -4.33 -19.50
N GLU A 72 -17.58 -4.81 -20.28
CA GLU A 72 -16.54 -3.97 -20.90
C GLU A 72 -17.10 -2.97 -21.93
N ASN A 73 -18.32 -3.17 -22.45
CA ASN A 73 -18.87 -2.38 -23.55
C ASN A 73 -20.08 -1.49 -23.18
N LEU A 74 -20.71 -1.67 -22.01
CA LEU A 74 -22.00 -1.02 -21.71
C LEU A 74 -22.00 0.10 -20.67
N ASP A 75 -20.87 0.48 -20.09
CA ASP A 75 -20.78 1.76 -19.40
C ASP A 75 -19.43 2.41 -19.69
N GLY A 76 -19.46 3.68 -20.06
CA GLY A 76 -18.29 4.54 -20.23
C GLY A 76 -17.57 4.83 -18.91
N CYS A 77 -17.12 3.79 -18.22
CA CYS A 77 -16.05 3.83 -17.27
C CYS A 77 -14.75 3.65 -18.06
N SER A 78 -14.10 4.78 -18.32
CA SER A 78 -12.76 4.95 -18.85
C SER A 78 -11.90 3.68 -18.86
N GLU A 79 -11.47 3.25 -20.04
CA GLU A 79 -10.38 2.29 -20.31
C GLU A 79 -9.02 2.64 -19.62
N SER A 80 -9.00 3.54 -18.64
CA SER A 80 -7.82 3.99 -17.90
C SER A 80 -7.64 3.34 -16.51
N ASP A 81 -8.66 2.67 -15.95
CA ASP A 81 -8.69 2.38 -14.50
C ASP A 81 -8.67 0.90 -14.12
N GLN A 82 -8.66 -0.02 -15.09
CA GLN A 82 -8.41 -1.45 -14.83
C GLN A 82 -6.95 -1.79 -15.13
N MET A 83 -6.21 -2.10 -14.06
CA MET A 83 -4.81 -2.48 -14.18
C MET A 83 -4.72 -3.97 -14.56
N ASN A 84 -4.28 -4.26 -15.79
CA ASN A 84 -4.00 -5.63 -16.23
C ASN A 84 -2.97 -6.28 -15.29
N GLY A 85 -3.06 -7.60 -15.04
CA GLY A 85 -2.14 -8.31 -14.13
C GLY A 85 -0.66 -8.14 -14.49
N GLU A 86 -0.37 -7.79 -15.74
CA GLU A 86 0.96 -7.44 -16.25
C GLU A 86 1.50 -6.12 -15.66
N GLU A 87 0.67 -5.09 -15.50
CA GLU A 87 1.04 -3.80 -14.92
C GLU A 87 1.31 -3.91 -13.41
N VAL A 88 0.53 -4.72 -12.69
CA VAL A 88 0.78 -5.04 -11.27
C VAL A 88 2.12 -5.75 -11.10
N CYS A 89 2.43 -6.70 -11.98
CA CYS A 89 3.72 -7.39 -11.98
C CYS A 89 4.89 -6.43 -12.27
N GLU A 90 4.73 -5.50 -13.22
CA GLU A 90 5.73 -4.48 -13.52
C GLU A 90 5.96 -3.55 -12.31
N TYR A 91 4.87 -3.09 -11.68
CA TYR A 91 4.92 -2.28 -10.47
C TYR A 91 5.64 -3.01 -9.33
N LEU A 92 5.28 -4.26 -9.04
CA LEU A 92 5.94 -5.06 -8.00
C LEU A 92 7.45 -5.20 -8.27
N LYS A 93 7.84 -5.52 -9.50
CA LYS A 93 9.26 -5.65 -9.88
C LYS A 93 10.02 -4.33 -9.73
N LYS A 94 9.41 -3.22 -10.12
CA LYS A 94 10.01 -1.89 -10.03
C LYS A 94 10.10 -1.41 -8.59
N SER A 95 9.08 -1.65 -7.78
CA SER A 95 9.05 -1.39 -6.34
C SER A 95 10.16 -2.13 -5.62
N MET A 96 10.38 -3.42 -5.93
CA MET A 96 11.46 -4.21 -5.34
C MET A 96 12.84 -3.68 -5.72
N LYS A 97 13.04 -3.28 -6.99
CA LYS A 97 14.31 -2.68 -7.43
C LYS A 97 14.57 -1.35 -6.73
N SER A 98 13.54 -0.51 -6.62
CA SER A 98 13.60 0.77 -5.92
C SER A 98 13.95 0.58 -4.44
N THR A 99 13.25 -0.33 -3.76
CA THR A 99 13.51 -0.71 -2.36
C THR A 99 14.96 -1.16 -2.15
N ARG A 100 15.49 -1.97 -3.07
CA ARG A 100 16.88 -2.44 -2.97
C ARG A 100 17.88 -1.29 -3.07
N LEU A 101 17.62 -0.28 -3.89
CA LEU A 101 18.48 0.91 -3.96
C LEU A 101 18.46 1.69 -2.64
N VAL A 102 17.30 1.79 -1.98
CA VAL A 102 17.19 2.39 -0.63
C VAL A 102 17.96 1.55 0.40
N ALA A 103 17.78 0.23 0.41
CA ALA A 103 18.49 -0.64 1.34
C ALA A 103 20.02 -0.51 1.18
N ILE A 104 20.52 -0.51 -0.06
CA ILE A 104 21.94 -0.32 -0.36
C ILE A 104 22.41 1.06 0.11
N GLY A 105 21.64 2.13 -0.13
CA GLY A 105 22.02 3.47 0.31
C GLY A 105 22.18 3.56 1.84
N VAL A 106 21.28 2.93 2.60
CA VAL A 106 21.37 2.87 4.07
C VAL A 106 22.59 2.07 4.52
N ASP A 107 22.86 0.92 3.90
CA ASP A 107 24.02 0.09 4.21
C ASP A 107 25.34 0.81 3.97
N ILE A 108 25.48 1.50 2.83
CA ILE A 108 26.72 2.24 2.51
C ILE A 108 26.96 3.32 3.58
N ILE A 109 25.91 4.01 4.06
CA ILE A 109 26.05 4.99 5.16
C ILE A 109 26.50 4.29 6.43
N LEU A 110 25.86 3.19 6.84
CA LEU A 110 26.22 2.47 8.07
C LEU A 110 27.64 1.90 8.02
N VAL A 111 28.05 1.33 6.88
CA VAL A 111 29.42 0.87 6.65
C VAL A 111 30.40 2.05 6.63
N GLY A 112 30.00 3.20 6.07
CA GLY A 112 30.80 4.43 6.10
C GLY A 112 31.04 4.92 7.53
N VAL A 113 30.01 4.90 8.39
CA VAL A 113 30.15 5.24 9.82
C VAL A 113 31.00 4.20 10.54
N ALA A 114 30.84 2.91 10.24
CA ALA A 114 31.68 1.84 10.79
C ALA A 114 33.16 2.03 10.43
N TYR A 115 33.44 2.40 9.18
CA TYR A 115 34.78 2.72 8.69
C TYR A 115 35.35 3.96 9.40
N LEU A 116 34.56 5.03 9.57
CA LEU A 116 34.96 6.24 10.28
C LEU A 116 35.43 5.91 11.71
N ILE A 117 34.61 5.15 12.46
CA ILE A 117 34.91 4.78 13.85
C ILE A 117 36.16 3.89 13.93
N LEU A 118 36.30 2.95 13.00
CA LEU A 118 37.46 2.06 12.94
C LEU A 118 38.74 2.84 12.67
N MET A 119 38.72 3.73 11.67
CA MET A 119 39.87 4.54 11.31
C MET A 119 40.25 5.54 12.38
N TYR A 120 39.25 6.14 13.06
CA TYR A 120 39.50 7.00 14.21
C TYR A 120 40.27 6.24 15.30
N GLY A 121 39.79 5.06 15.71
CA GLY A 121 40.46 4.25 16.74
C GLY A 121 41.87 3.76 16.37
N LEU A 122 42.18 3.58 15.08
CA LEU A 122 43.52 3.16 14.63
C LEU A 122 44.52 4.33 14.50
N LEU A 123 44.03 5.53 14.21
CA LEU A 123 44.88 6.68 13.88
C LEU A 123 45.10 7.63 15.07
N ASP A 124 44.25 7.60 16.10
CA ASP A 124 44.31 8.51 17.26
C ASP A 124 45.67 8.46 17.97
N ASP A 125 46.25 7.27 18.13
CA ASP A 125 47.54 7.08 18.83
C ASP A 125 48.78 7.40 17.98
N ARG A 126 48.62 7.65 16.67
CA ARG A 126 49.78 7.87 15.78
C ARG A 126 50.35 9.30 15.85
N GLY A 127 49.88 10.12 16.80
CA GLY A 127 50.35 11.50 16.97
C GLY A 127 50.02 12.41 15.79
N LEU A 128 49.05 12.01 14.95
CA LEU A 128 48.57 12.80 13.83
C LEU A 128 47.91 14.09 14.34
N ASN A 129 48.04 15.17 13.56
CA ASN A 129 47.34 16.40 13.83
C ASN A 129 45.82 16.13 13.86
N LYS A 130 45.14 16.53 14.94
CA LYS A 130 43.70 16.33 15.15
C LYS A 130 42.87 16.82 13.96
N ASN A 131 43.26 17.94 13.34
CA ASN A 131 42.56 18.49 12.18
C ASN A 131 42.68 17.57 10.95
N LEU A 132 43.83 16.92 10.79
CA LEU A 132 44.13 16.03 9.68
C LEU A 132 43.44 14.67 9.88
N LEU A 133 43.35 14.20 11.14
CA LEU A 133 42.60 13.01 11.54
C LEU A 133 41.09 13.15 11.26
N VAL A 134 40.50 14.28 11.68
CA VAL A 134 39.08 14.59 11.39
C VAL A 134 38.85 14.69 9.89
N SER A 135 39.76 15.30 9.14
CA SER A 135 39.64 15.40 7.68
C SER A 135 39.64 14.02 7.01
N ILE A 136 40.62 13.17 7.31
CA ILE A 136 40.74 11.83 6.70
C ILE A 136 39.52 10.95 7.00
N THR A 137 38.92 11.10 8.17
CA THR A 137 37.80 10.26 8.62
C THR A 137 36.44 10.79 8.18
N LEU A 138 36.23 12.11 8.19
CA LEU A 138 34.93 12.74 7.89
C LEU A 138 34.68 12.97 6.39
N PHE A 139 35.69 13.39 5.61
CA PHE A 139 35.49 13.67 4.18
C PHE A 139 34.97 12.46 3.39
N PRO A 140 35.50 11.22 3.58
CA PRO A 140 34.97 10.04 2.91
C PRO A 140 33.51 9.74 3.26
N LEU A 141 33.12 9.94 4.53
CA LEU A 141 31.73 9.76 4.97
C LEU A 141 30.79 10.72 4.24
N LEU A 142 31.18 11.99 4.07
CA LEU A 142 30.37 12.97 3.36
C LEU A 142 30.17 12.59 1.88
N ILE A 143 31.21 12.08 1.21
CA ILE A 143 31.11 11.60 -0.18
C ILE A 143 30.14 10.42 -0.27
N ILE A 144 30.24 9.47 0.67
CA ILE A 144 29.33 8.33 0.78
C ILE A 144 27.87 8.80 0.94
N ILE A 145 27.63 9.78 1.82
CA ILE A 145 26.29 10.33 2.05
C ILE A 145 25.74 10.96 0.76
N ILE A 146 26.55 11.70 0.01
CA ILE A 146 26.13 12.29 -1.27
C ILE A 146 25.67 11.20 -2.25
N ILE A 147 26.43 10.10 -2.35
CA ILE A 147 26.07 8.95 -3.21
C ILE A 147 24.77 8.30 -2.74
N ALA A 148 24.63 8.04 -1.44
CA ALA A 148 23.45 7.41 -0.86
C ALA A 148 22.18 8.26 -1.03
N VAL A 149 22.27 9.57 -0.81
CA VAL A 149 21.16 10.51 -1.06
C VAL A 149 20.76 10.51 -2.54
N GLY A 150 21.73 10.47 -3.46
CA GLY A 150 21.45 10.33 -4.89
C GLY A 150 20.66 9.05 -5.22
N MET A 151 21.01 7.93 -4.58
CA MET A 151 20.27 6.66 -4.71
C MET A 151 18.84 6.77 -4.15
N PHE A 152 18.64 7.45 -3.02
CA PHE A 152 17.31 7.68 -2.44
C PHE A 152 16.42 8.55 -3.34
N ILE A 153 16.98 9.63 -3.90
CA ILE A 153 16.26 10.51 -4.82
C ILE A 153 15.86 9.75 -6.08
N TYR A 154 16.78 9.00 -6.69
CA TYR A 154 16.47 8.20 -7.89
C TYR A 154 15.40 7.13 -7.63
N SER A 155 15.49 6.46 -6.47
CA SER A 155 14.49 5.49 -6.02
C SER A 155 13.10 6.13 -5.85
N GLY A 156 13.01 7.30 -5.19
CA GLY A 156 11.76 8.04 -5.01
C GLY A 156 11.17 8.51 -6.34
N TYR A 157 11.98 9.11 -7.20
CA TYR A 157 11.54 9.55 -8.53
C TYR A 157 11.04 8.40 -9.39
N SER A 158 11.70 7.23 -9.36
CA SER A 158 11.25 6.06 -10.10
C SER A 158 9.89 5.51 -9.63
N MET A 159 9.46 5.82 -8.41
CA MET A 159 8.16 5.41 -7.86
C MET A 159 7.06 6.45 -8.09
N GLU A 160 7.42 7.70 -8.38
CA GLU A 160 6.46 8.80 -8.59
C GLU A 160 5.46 8.51 -9.72
N LYS A 161 5.90 7.85 -10.80
CA LYS A 161 5.02 7.41 -11.91
C LYS A 161 3.89 6.47 -11.43
N TYR A 162 4.11 5.73 -10.34
CA TYR A 162 3.18 4.76 -9.79
C TYR A 162 2.42 5.29 -8.57
N LYS A 163 2.46 6.60 -8.32
CA LYS A 163 1.73 7.25 -7.21
C LYS A 163 0.22 7.05 -7.31
N ASN A 164 -0.32 6.87 -8.51
CA ASN A 164 -1.74 6.55 -8.73
C ASN A 164 -2.08 5.15 -8.19
N ILE A 165 -1.14 4.20 -8.28
CA ILE A 165 -1.23 2.87 -7.65
C ILE A 165 -1.09 2.99 -6.12
N GLU A 166 -0.35 3.98 -5.61
CA GLU A 166 -0.30 4.20 -4.15
C GLU A 166 -1.57 4.86 -3.59
N LYS A 167 -2.33 5.56 -4.44
CA LYS A 167 -3.55 6.30 -4.08
C LYS A 167 -4.84 5.49 -4.18
N GLY A 168 -4.77 4.26 -4.72
CA GLY A 168 -5.92 3.36 -4.79
C GLY A 168 -6.97 3.72 -5.83
N GLU A 169 -6.58 4.43 -6.90
CA GLU A 169 -7.46 4.80 -8.02
C GLU A 169 -7.56 3.68 -9.08
N PHE A 170 -7.51 2.41 -8.70
CA PHE A 170 -7.54 1.29 -9.63
C PHE A 170 -8.32 0.11 -9.06
N GLN A 171 -9.02 -0.60 -9.95
CA GLN A 171 -9.70 -1.86 -9.62
C GLN A 171 -8.80 -3.03 -10.05
N ILE A 172 -8.58 -3.99 -9.14
CA ILE A 172 -7.77 -5.18 -9.39
C ILE A 172 -8.71 -6.32 -9.81
N THR A 173 -8.42 -6.97 -10.94
CA THR A 173 -9.15 -8.17 -11.39
C THR A 173 -9.06 -9.32 -10.37
N TYR A 174 -10.12 -10.12 -10.26
CA TYR A 174 -10.18 -11.29 -9.36
C TYR A 174 -9.00 -12.28 -9.55
N GLU A 175 -8.55 -12.49 -10.79
CA GLU A 175 -7.38 -13.32 -11.09
C GLU A 175 -6.10 -12.78 -10.44
N THR A 176 -5.87 -11.46 -10.51
CA THR A 176 -4.70 -10.78 -9.95
C THR A 176 -4.71 -10.81 -8.42
N LYS A 177 -5.90 -10.75 -7.80
CA LYS A 177 -6.07 -10.92 -6.35
C LYS A 177 -5.65 -12.31 -5.88
N THR A 178 -6.17 -13.35 -6.53
CA THR A 178 -5.82 -14.74 -6.23
C THR A 178 -4.32 -15.00 -6.45
N PHE A 179 -3.73 -14.39 -7.47
CA PHE A 179 -2.29 -14.42 -7.69
C PHE A 179 -1.51 -13.74 -6.55
N LEU A 180 -1.95 -12.57 -6.08
CA LEU A 180 -1.29 -11.86 -4.98
C LEU A 180 -1.38 -12.58 -3.64
N GLU A 181 -2.53 -13.18 -3.33
CA GLU A 181 -2.71 -13.99 -2.12
C GLU A 181 -1.79 -15.21 -2.12
N ASN A 182 -1.73 -15.93 -3.25
CA ASN A 182 -0.81 -17.05 -3.45
C ASN A 182 0.66 -16.61 -3.34
N LEU A 183 1.01 -15.44 -3.89
CA LEU A 183 2.34 -14.87 -3.76
C LEU A 183 2.64 -14.59 -2.28
N MET A 184 1.74 -13.90 -1.57
CA MET A 184 1.90 -13.62 -0.14
C MET A 184 2.03 -14.88 0.71
N GLU A 185 1.25 -15.92 0.44
CA GLU A 185 1.32 -17.18 1.16
C GLU A 185 2.64 -17.90 0.93
N LYS A 186 3.11 -17.96 -0.34
CA LYS A 186 4.42 -18.51 -0.69
C LYS A 186 5.57 -17.74 -0.05
N GLU A 187 5.41 -16.44 0.11
CA GLU A 187 6.45 -15.54 0.64
C GLU A 187 6.42 -15.37 2.16
N ARG A 188 5.31 -15.73 2.81
CA ARG A 188 5.10 -15.56 4.26
C ARG A 188 6.21 -16.23 5.06
N SER A 189 6.58 -17.45 4.68
CA SER A 189 7.64 -18.22 5.31
C SER A 189 9.01 -17.54 5.16
N GLY A 190 9.34 -17.08 3.95
CA GLY A 190 10.56 -16.30 3.68
C GLY A 190 10.62 -15.00 4.48
N PHE A 191 9.52 -14.27 4.56
CA PHE A 191 9.41 -13.05 5.37
C PHE A 191 9.63 -13.34 6.86
N ILE A 192 8.96 -14.35 7.42
CA ILE A 192 9.12 -14.72 8.84
C ILE A 192 10.58 -15.10 9.13
N ILE A 193 11.20 -15.94 8.29
CA ILE A 193 12.60 -16.33 8.45
C ILE A 193 13.51 -15.10 8.40
N SER A 194 13.29 -14.19 7.46
CA SER A 194 14.07 -12.96 7.33
C SER A 194 13.97 -12.07 8.57
N VAL A 195 12.79 -11.98 9.19
CA VAL A 195 12.58 -11.23 10.43
C VAL A 195 13.32 -11.88 11.59
N ILE A 196 13.25 -13.20 11.74
CA ILE A 196 13.97 -13.93 12.79
C ILE A 196 15.49 -13.73 12.64
N VAL A 197 16.01 -13.87 11.42
CA VAL A 197 17.44 -13.64 11.13
C VAL A 197 17.83 -12.20 11.44
N GLY A 198 17.08 -11.20 10.99
CA GLY A 198 17.39 -9.79 11.26
C GLY A 198 17.37 -9.46 12.76
N VAL A 199 16.35 -9.92 13.49
CA VAL A 199 16.24 -9.68 14.94
C VAL A 199 17.35 -10.39 15.70
N SER A 200 17.67 -11.63 15.36
CA SER A 200 18.78 -12.36 16.01
C SER A 200 20.13 -11.66 15.80
N LEU A 201 20.38 -11.10 14.61
CA LEU A 201 21.60 -10.34 14.30
C LEU A 201 21.69 -9.03 15.09
N CYS A 202 20.57 -8.33 15.28
CA CYS A 202 20.48 -7.16 16.17
C CYS A 202 20.76 -7.51 17.64
N ILE A 203 20.21 -8.63 18.13
CA ILE A 203 20.46 -9.08 19.52
C ILE A 203 21.92 -9.50 19.72
N ALA A 204 22.54 -10.13 18.71
CA ALA A 204 23.95 -10.50 18.73
C ALA A 204 24.90 -9.29 18.56
N SER A 205 24.41 -8.15 18.08
CA SER A 205 25.18 -6.93 17.77
C SER A 205 26.07 -6.37 18.90
N PRO A 206 25.70 -6.44 20.20
CA PRO A 206 26.56 -5.96 21.27
C PRO A 206 27.72 -6.91 21.62
N ILE A 207 27.68 -8.18 21.20
CA ILE A 207 28.68 -9.20 21.58
C ILE A 207 30.11 -8.78 21.16
N PRO A 208 30.37 -8.32 19.92
CA PRO A 208 31.70 -7.87 19.51
C PRO A 208 32.22 -6.67 20.32
N VAL A 209 31.35 -5.75 20.76
CA VAL A 209 31.74 -4.60 21.60
C VAL A 209 32.19 -5.06 22.97
N ILE A 210 31.41 -5.96 23.58
CA ILE A 210 31.72 -6.53 24.91
C ILE A 210 33.02 -7.31 24.85
N LEU A 211 33.21 -8.17 23.85
CA LEU A 211 34.46 -8.91 23.63
C LEU A 211 35.65 -7.97 23.39
N GLY A 212 35.46 -6.91 22.60
CA GLY A 212 36.49 -5.90 22.34
C GLY A 212 37.02 -5.29 23.63
N LYS A 213 36.13 -4.92 24.56
CA LYS A 213 36.50 -4.36 25.86
C LYS A 213 37.35 -5.32 26.71
N PHE A 214 37.10 -6.62 26.64
CA PHE A 214 37.91 -7.61 27.39
C PHE A 214 39.30 -7.83 26.80
N LEU A 215 39.47 -7.59 25.50
CA LEU A 215 40.77 -7.75 24.82
C LEU A 215 41.66 -6.52 25.01
N ASN A 216 41.15 -5.34 24.67
CA ASN A 216 41.90 -4.08 24.72
C ASN A 216 40.94 -2.89 24.56
N ASP A 217 41.21 -1.77 25.23
CA ASP A 217 40.47 -0.51 25.05
C ASP A 217 40.36 -0.10 23.57
N LYS A 218 41.40 -0.33 22.76
CA LYS A 218 41.38 -0.04 21.31
C LYS A 218 40.51 -1.01 20.50
N ALA A 219 40.41 -2.26 20.94
CA ALA A 219 39.57 -3.26 20.28
C ALA A 219 38.08 -2.95 20.43
N THR A 220 37.71 -2.09 21.40
CA THR A 220 36.36 -1.54 21.53
C THR A 220 35.89 -0.82 20.28
N PHE A 221 36.75 -0.03 19.62
CA PHE A 221 36.41 0.67 18.37
C PHE A 221 36.10 -0.31 17.24
N ALA A 222 36.92 -1.36 17.09
CA ALA A 222 36.67 -2.43 16.13
C ALA A 222 35.36 -3.18 16.44
N GLY A 223 35.07 -3.41 17.73
CA GLY A 223 33.80 -4.00 18.18
C GLY A 223 32.59 -3.16 17.78
N VAL A 224 32.65 -1.84 17.92
CA VAL A 224 31.58 -0.91 17.50
C VAL A 224 31.41 -0.92 15.99
N SER A 225 32.49 -0.99 15.22
CA SER A 225 32.41 -1.11 13.75
C SER A 225 31.77 -2.43 13.31
N ILE A 226 32.12 -3.56 13.94
CA ILE A 226 31.49 -4.86 13.65
C ILE A 226 30.00 -4.82 14.02
N LEU A 227 29.65 -4.22 15.16
CA LEU A 227 28.26 -4.00 15.56
C LEU A 227 27.48 -3.27 14.47
N LEU A 228 28.02 -2.17 13.93
CA LEU A 228 27.35 -1.40 12.88
C LEU A 228 27.19 -2.19 11.57
N ILE A 229 28.17 -3.02 11.21
CA ILE A 229 28.07 -3.90 10.03
C ILE A 229 26.98 -4.95 10.22
N MET A 230 26.86 -5.54 11.41
CA MET A 230 25.78 -6.48 11.72
C MET A 230 24.40 -5.81 11.70
N ILE A 231 24.30 -4.57 12.21
CA ILE A 231 23.08 -3.78 12.12
C ILE A 231 22.74 -3.45 10.66
N ALA A 232 23.72 -3.09 9.83
CA ALA A 232 23.51 -2.83 8.41
C ALA A 232 22.89 -4.04 7.71
N ALA A 233 23.47 -5.23 7.89
CA ALA A 233 22.93 -6.47 7.35
C ALA A 233 21.48 -6.74 7.83
N ALA A 234 21.18 -6.49 9.11
CA ALA A 234 19.81 -6.64 9.63
C ALA A 234 18.82 -5.64 8.99
N VAL A 235 19.22 -4.38 8.87
CA VAL A 235 18.41 -3.31 8.26
C VAL A 235 18.16 -3.59 6.79
N TYR A 236 19.17 -4.05 6.04
CA TYR A 236 18.99 -4.47 4.65
C TYR A 236 17.89 -5.52 4.49
N ILE A 237 17.93 -6.56 5.33
CA ILE A 237 16.94 -7.63 5.34
C ILE A 237 15.54 -7.05 5.63
N PHE A 238 15.41 -6.20 6.66
CA PHE A 238 14.13 -5.59 7.01
C PHE A 238 13.57 -4.68 5.91
N ILE A 239 14.40 -3.88 5.25
CA ILE A 239 13.93 -3.00 4.17
C ILE A 239 13.44 -3.82 2.98
N VAL A 240 14.23 -4.82 2.54
CA VAL A 240 13.90 -5.62 1.35
C VAL A 240 12.66 -6.49 1.57
N PHE A 241 12.60 -7.23 2.69
CA PHE A 241 11.50 -8.14 2.96
C PHE A 241 10.27 -7.43 3.55
N GLY A 242 10.46 -6.37 4.33
CA GLY A 242 9.40 -5.51 4.87
C GLY A 242 8.59 -4.86 3.77
N THR A 243 9.25 -4.13 2.87
CA THR A 243 8.57 -3.42 1.78
C THR A 243 7.89 -4.39 0.82
N ARG A 244 8.45 -5.58 0.61
CA ARG A 244 7.85 -6.62 -0.23
C ARG A 244 6.50 -7.10 0.32
N SER A 245 6.45 -7.42 1.62
CA SER A 245 5.19 -7.79 2.29
C SER A 245 4.20 -6.64 2.31
N GLU A 246 4.69 -5.42 2.52
CA GLU A 246 3.87 -4.22 2.59
C GLU A 246 3.26 -3.85 1.23
N CYS A 247 4.01 -3.96 0.13
CA CYS A 247 3.47 -3.73 -1.22
C CYS A 247 2.34 -4.70 -1.56
N CYS A 248 2.49 -6.00 -1.30
CA CYS A 248 1.42 -6.97 -1.55
C CYS A 248 0.19 -6.71 -0.66
N LYS A 249 0.40 -6.42 0.63
CA LYS A 249 -0.69 -6.05 1.55
C LYS A 249 -1.39 -4.77 1.12
N ARG A 250 -0.64 -3.78 0.62
CA ARG A 250 -1.17 -2.50 0.15
C ARG A 250 -2.03 -2.71 -1.08
N LEU A 251 -1.57 -3.50 -2.04
CA LEU A 251 -2.34 -3.88 -3.22
C LEU A 251 -3.63 -4.64 -2.87
N LEU A 252 -3.60 -5.60 -1.93
CA LEU A 252 -4.82 -6.28 -1.45
C LEU A 252 -5.77 -5.34 -0.70
N LYS A 253 -5.23 -4.44 0.13
CA LYS A 253 -6.00 -3.48 0.92
C LYS A 253 -6.56 -2.33 0.11
N ILE A 254 -5.96 -2.00 -1.04
CA ILE A 254 -6.49 -0.97 -1.93
C ILE A 254 -7.92 -1.30 -2.34
N GLU A 255 -8.31 -2.57 -2.47
CA GLU A 255 -9.70 -2.94 -2.70
C GLU A 255 -10.60 -2.64 -1.48
N GLU A 256 -10.16 -2.98 -0.26
CA GLU A 256 -10.91 -2.70 0.98
C GLU A 256 -11.05 -1.19 1.27
N PHE A 257 -10.05 -0.38 0.88
CA PHE A 257 -10.04 1.07 1.09
C PHE A 257 -10.66 1.86 -0.08
N ALA A 258 -10.57 1.39 -1.34
CA ALA A 258 -11.02 2.16 -2.51
C ALA A 258 -12.53 2.47 -2.48
N GLN A 259 -13.36 1.51 -2.07
CA GLN A 259 -14.81 1.73 -2.00
C GLN A 259 -15.25 2.55 -0.78
N GLU A 260 -14.66 2.31 0.40
CA GLU A 260 -15.05 3.04 1.61
C GLU A 260 -14.49 4.47 1.67
N GLU A 261 -13.27 4.69 1.16
CA GLU A 261 -12.52 5.91 1.38
C GLU A 261 -12.82 6.99 0.34
N GLN A 262 -13.16 6.64 -0.92
CA GLN A 262 -13.59 7.62 -1.93
C GLN A 262 -14.83 8.41 -1.49
N GLU A 263 -15.82 7.75 -0.88
CA GLU A 263 -17.00 8.44 -0.37
C GLU A 263 -16.74 9.18 0.95
N LYS A 264 -15.84 8.67 1.81
CA LYS A 264 -15.49 9.31 3.10
C LYS A 264 -14.65 10.57 2.88
N ASN A 265 -13.63 10.52 2.02
CA ASN A 265 -12.73 11.64 1.73
C ASN A 265 -13.39 12.79 0.96
N LYS A 266 -14.40 12.52 0.12
CA LYS A 266 -15.16 13.57 -0.58
C LYS A 266 -15.94 14.46 0.40
N VAL A 267 -16.57 13.87 1.41
CA VAL A 267 -17.34 14.59 2.43
C VAL A 267 -16.42 15.26 3.44
N ILE A 268 -15.42 14.53 3.96
CA ILE A 268 -14.45 15.06 4.93
C ILE A 268 -13.63 16.20 4.31
N GLY A 269 -13.21 16.06 3.05
CA GLY A 269 -12.51 17.10 2.29
C GLY A 269 -13.36 18.33 2.00
N SER A 270 -14.64 18.16 1.66
CA SER A 270 -15.57 19.28 1.48
C SER A 270 -15.80 20.06 2.78
N VAL A 271 -15.91 19.36 3.92
CA VAL A 271 -16.06 19.99 5.23
C VAL A 271 -14.77 20.70 5.65
N ALA A 272 -13.59 20.09 5.42
CA ALA A 272 -12.30 20.72 5.70
C ALA A 272 -12.12 22.02 4.92
N ALA A 273 -12.52 22.04 3.64
CA ALA A 273 -12.46 23.22 2.77
C ALA A 273 -13.31 24.39 3.27
N VAL A 274 -14.29 24.15 4.16
CA VAL A 274 -15.12 25.18 4.79
C VAL A 274 -14.61 25.54 6.19
N VAL A 275 -14.27 24.54 7.01
CA VAL A 275 -13.87 24.73 8.42
C VAL A 275 -12.55 25.49 8.55
N PHE A 276 -11.54 25.18 7.73
CA PHE A 276 -10.23 25.82 7.84
C PHE A 276 -10.22 27.30 7.44
N PRO A 277 -10.90 27.72 6.35
CA PRO A 277 -11.06 29.15 6.04
C PRO A 277 -11.85 29.92 7.11
N ILE A 278 -12.88 29.31 7.71
CA ILE A 278 -13.63 29.93 8.82
C ILE A 278 -12.74 30.10 10.06
N ALA A 279 -11.96 29.07 10.41
CA ALA A 279 -11.00 29.14 11.52
C ALA A 279 -9.93 30.22 11.26
N ALA A 280 -9.44 30.34 10.02
CA ALA A 280 -8.52 31.40 9.63
C ALA A 280 -9.16 32.80 9.74
N LEU A 281 -10.43 32.96 9.33
CA LEU A 281 -11.16 34.21 9.44
C LEU A 281 -11.37 34.63 10.90
N ILE A 282 -11.74 33.68 11.78
CA ILE A 282 -11.84 33.92 13.23
C ILE A 282 -10.47 34.32 13.82
N PHE A 283 -9.40 33.63 13.40
CA PHE A 283 -8.03 33.96 13.81
C PHE A 283 -7.66 35.39 13.41
N PHE A 284 -7.94 35.80 12.17
CA PHE A 284 -7.62 37.15 11.68
C PHE A 284 -8.45 38.24 12.36
N ILE A 285 -9.76 38.04 12.54
CA ILE A 285 -10.63 39.00 13.24
C ILE A 285 -10.17 39.18 14.70
N TRP A 286 -9.83 38.08 15.38
CA TRP A 286 -9.38 38.14 16.77
C TRP A 286 -7.98 38.75 16.89
N GLY A 287 -7.05 38.36 16.01
CA GLY A 287 -5.69 38.90 15.98
C GLY A 287 -5.65 40.40 15.71
N ILE A 288 -6.36 40.86 14.67
CA ILE A 288 -6.34 42.27 14.24
C ILE A 288 -7.26 43.14 15.10
N GLY A 289 -8.46 42.66 15.45
CA GLY A 289 -9.47 43.44 16.16
C GLY A 289 -9.22 43.61 17.66
N PHE A 290 -8.67 42.60 18.33
CA PHE A 290 -8.50 42.59 19.79
C PHE A 290 -7.02 42.55 20.24
N GLY A 291 -6.06 42.59 19.32
CA GLY A 291 -4.63 42.58 19.62
C GLY A 291 -4.14 41.28 20.30
N GLY A 292 -4.92 40.19 20.20
CA GLY A 292 -4.76 38.95 20.97
C GLY A 292 -3.72 37.95 20.45
N TRP A 293 -2.74 38.38 19.65
CA TRP A 293 -1.80 37.51 18.92
C TRP A 293 -1.11 36.43 19.78
N LYS A 294 -0.93 36.66 21.08
CA LYS A 294 -0.34 35.70 22.02
C LYS A 294 -1.21 34.44 22.26
N ILE A 295 -2.53 34.54 22.11
CA ILE A 295 -3.49 33.48 22.45
C ILE A 295 -4.31 33.03 21.24
N CYS A 296 -4.48 33.87 20.21
CA CYS A 296 -5.32 33.57 19.05
C CYS A 296 -4.95 32.28 18.29
N TRP A 297 -3.69 31.82 18.38
CA TRP A 297 -3.26 30.58 17.74
C TRP A 297 -4.02 29.33 18.23
N ILE A 298 -4.69 29.39 19.39
CA ILE A 298 -5.47 28.29 19.98
C ILE A 298 -6.69 27.89 19.13
N VAL A 299 -7.12 28.76 18.20
CA VAL A 299 -8.19 28.48 17.23
C VAL A 299 -7.83 27.30 16.32
N PHE A 300 -6.57 27.14 15.94
CA PHE A 300 -6.13 26.05 15.06
C PHE A 300 -6.13 24.67 15.76
N PRO A 301 -5.56 24.51 16.97
CA PRO A 301 -5.73 23.30 17.76
C PRO A 301 -7.19 22.94 18.04
N ALA A 302 -8.02 23.93 18.42
CA ALA A 302 -9.43 23.69 18.68
C ALA A 302 -10.19 23.23 17.42
N ALA A 303 -9.95 23.86 16.27
CA ALA A 303 -10.51 23.46 14.98
C ALA A 303 -10.03 22.05 14.56
N GLY A 304 -8.75 21.74 14.76
CA GLY A 304 -8.20 20.41 14.46
C GLY A 304 -8.82 19.31 15.32
N ILE A 305 -9.03 19.55 16.62
CA ILE A 305 -9.67 18.60 17.53
C ILE A 305 -11.14 18.39 17.15
N LEU A 306 -11.90 19.47 16.91
CA LEU A 306 -13.30 19.38 16.46
C LEU A 306 -13.44 18.63 15.14
N PHE A 307 -12.54 18.91 14.18
CA PHE A 307 -12.51 18.21 12.89
C PHE A 307 -12.17 16.73 13.05
N GLY A 308 -11.22 16.38 13.92
CA GLY A 308 -10.90 14.99 14.24
C GLY A 308 -12.06 14.24 14.89
N ILE A 309 -12.79 14.88 15.81
CA ILE A 309 -14.00 14.31 16.43
C ILE A 309 -15.09 14.09 15.37
N PHE A 310 -15.33 15.08 14.51
CA PHE A 310 -16.31 14.96 13.43
C PHE A 310 -15.95 13.84 12.45
N ALA A 311 -14.70 13.77 11.98
CA ALA A 311 -14.23 12.74 11.07
C ALA A 311 -14.35 11.34 11.69
N SER A 312 -14.06 11.20 12.99
CA SER A 312 -14.19 9.93 13.72
C SER A 312 -15.66 9.54 13.99
N ALA A 313 -16.52 10.50 14.31
CA ALA A 313 -17.95 10.24 14.49
C ALA A 313 -18.61 9.83 13.17
N TYR A 314 -18.29 10.53 12.07
CA TYR A 314 -18.79 10.22 10.74
C TYR A 314 -18.32 8.84 10.26
N SER A 315 -17.05 8.50 10.46
CA SER A 315 -16.52 7.19 10.07
C SER A 315 -17.16 6.05 10.86
N ASN A 316 -17.49 6.26 12.14
CA ASN A 316 -18.20 5.29 12.96
C ASN A 316 -19.70 5.17 12.63
N LEU A 317 -20.36 6.26 12.26
CA LEU A 317 -21.79 6.21 11.90
C LEU A 317 -22.01 5.45 10.60
N LYS A 318 -21.15 5.68 9.61
CA LYS A 318 -21.22 5.02 8.29
C LYS A 318 -20.82 3.55 8.31
N ARG A 319 -20.00 3.13 9.29
CA ARG A 319 -19.62 1.72 9.49
C ARG A 319 -20.73 0.86 10.13
N ASN A 320 -21.73 1.49 10.74
CA ASN A 320 -22.83 0.82 11.45
C ASN A 320 -24.19 0.92 10.71
N LEU A 321 -24.19 1.45 9.48
CA LEU A 321 -25.32 1.56 8.56
C LEU A 321 -25.08 0.60 7.39
#